data_AF-A0A831LUJ4-F1
#
_entry.id   AF-A0A831LUJ4-F1
#
_cell.length_a   1.000
_cell.length_b   1.000
_cell.length_c   1.000
_cell.angle_alpha   90.00
_cell.angle_beta   90.00
_cell.angle_gamma   90.00
#
_symmetry.space_group_name_H-M   'P 1'
#
loop_
_entity.id
_entity.type
_entity.pdbx_description
1 polymer ?
#
loop_
_entity_poly.entity_id
_entity_poly.type
_entity_poly.pdbx_seq_one_letter_code
_entity_poly.pdbx_strand_id
1 'polypeptide(L)'
;YERSNAKAKTLTLKYKYADFEQDTRSKTIPGWFSTKNELEAEAKGLLHSENFTKGIRLLGLTLSNFQHEERNEPVQLTIEF
;
A
#
# COMPACT_ATOMS: atom_id res chain seq x y z
N TYR A 1 0.53 -2.54 -11.83
CA TYR A 1 -0.77 -3.17 -11.55
C TYR A 1 -1.58 -3.32 -12.83
N GLU A 2 -1.69 -2.30 -13.70
CA GLU A 2 -2.41 -2.44 -14.98
C GLU A 2 -1.83 -3.53 -15.90
N ARG A 3 -0.49 -3.64 -16.00
CA ARG A 3 0.16 -4.70 -16.80
C ARG A 3 -0.01 -6.11 -16.26
N SER A 4 -0.24 -6.26 -14.96
CA SER A 4 -0.36 -7.55 -14.28
C SER A 4 -1.81 -7.89 -13.91
N ASN A 5 -2.77 -7.02 -14.28
CA ASN A 5 -4.18 -7.07 -13.86
C ASN A 5 -4.39 -7.34 -12.36
N ALA A 6 -3.38 -7.02 -11.54
CA ALA A 6 -3.33 -7.37 -10.13
C ALA A 6 -4.04 -6.30 -9.32
N LYS A 7 -5.10 -6.71 -8.61
CA LYS A 7 -5.86 -5.87 -7.69
C LYS A 7 -5.19 -5.83 -6.33
N ALA A 8 -5.15 -4.67 -5.68
CA ALA A 8 -4.56 -4.51 -4.34
C ALA A 8 -5.60 -3.96 -3.34
N LYS A 9 -5.49 -4.33 -2.07
CA LYS A 9 -6.35 -3.78 -1.00
C LYS A 9 -5.72 -2.65 -0.22
N THR A 10 -4.39 -2.62 -0.17
CA THR A 10 -3.67 -1.70 0.72
C THR A 10 -2.80 -0.76 -0.09
N LEU A 11 -2.99 0.54 0.14
CA LEU A 11 -2.18 1.62 -0.40
C LEU A 11 -1.33 2.19 0.72
N THR A 12 -0.02 2.27 0.52
CA THR A 12 0.93 2.80 1.49
C THR A 12 1.66 4.00 0.90
N LEU A 13 1.59 5.14 1.58
CA LEU A 13 2.40 6.33 1.34
C LEU A 13 3.62 6.28 2.26
N LYS A 14 4.80 6.33 1.67
CA LYS A 14 6.09 6.43 2.36
C LYS A 14 6.71 7.78 2.04
N TYR A 15 7.15 8.51 3.05
CA TYR A 15 7.85 9.77 2.87
C TYR A 15 9.12 9.79 3.71
N LYS A 16 10.19 10.27 3.09
CA LYS A 16 11.49 10.42 3.72
C LYS A 16 11.86 11.89 3.76
N TYR A 17 12.21 12.38 4.93
CA TYR A 17 12.59 13.76 5.17
C TYR A 17 14.05 14.03 4.76
N ALA A 18 14.41 15.32 4.75
CA ALA A 18 15.76 15.77 4.43
C ALA A 18 16.82 15.28 5.44
N ASP A 19 16.44 15.06 6.70
CA ASP A 19 17.26 14.46 7.76
C ASP A 19 17.30 12.92 7.70
N PHE A 20 16.78 12.33 6.61
CA PHE A 20 16.71 10.90 6.36
C PHE A 20 15.77 10.11 7.29
N GLU A 21 15.00 10.75 8.16
CA GLU A 21 13.89 10.09 8.87
C GLU A 21 12.80 9.67 7.87
N GLN A 22 12.15 8.53 8.14
CA GLN A 22 11.12 7.98 7.27
C GLN A 22 9.87 7.64 8.06
N ASP A 23 8.74 8.09 7.55
CA ASP A 23 7.41 7.74 8.05
C ASP A 23 6.59 7.06 6.97
N THR A 24 5.60 6.28 7.43
CA THR A 24 4.71 5.55 6.55
C THR A 24 3.26 5.63 7.04
N ARG A 25 2.35 5.79 6.09
CA ARG A 25 0.90 5.74 6.31
C ARG A 25 0.29 4.80 5.31
N SER A 26 -0.56 3.90 5.79
CA SER A 26 -1.27 2.97 4.93
C SER A 26 -2.77 3.10 5.13
N LYS A 27 -3.51 2.83 4.05
CA LYS A 27 -4.95 2.70 4.05
C LYS A 27 -5.32 1.39 3.38
N THR A 28 -6.12 0.59 4.08
CA THR A 28 -6.68 -0.65 3.56
C THR A 28 -8.17 -0.46 3.35
N ILE A 29 -8.66 -0.82 2.17
CA ILE A 29 -10.08 -0.80 1.84
C ILE A 29 -10.66 -2.22 1.84
N PRO A 30 -11.97 -2.39 2.12
CA PRO A 30 -12.61 -3.71 2.09
C PRO A 30 -12.68 -4.28 0.66
N GLY A 31 -12.76 -3.41 -0.35
CA GLY A 31 -12.74 -3.77 -1.76
C GLY A 31 -11.33 -3.86 -2.34
N TRP A 32 -11.21 -3.47 -3.60
CA TRP A 32 -9.98 -3.54 -4.38
C TRP A 32 -9.77 -2.25 -5.15
N PHE A 33 -8.55 -1.72 -5.13
CA PHE A 33 -8.17 -0.64 -6.05
C PHE A 33 -8.19 -1.18 -7.47
N SER A 34 -9.24 -0.83 -8.21
CA SER A 34 -9.49 -1.36 -9.55
C SER A 34 -9.13 -0.37 -10.64
N THR A 35 -9.19 0.93 -10.33
CA THR A 35 -8.84 2.00 -11.26
C THR A 35 -7.72 2.89 -10.74
N LYS A 36 -6.97 3.50 -11.66
CA LYS A 36 -5.97 4.51 -11.34
C LYS A 36 -6.59 5.71 -10.61
N ASN A 37 -7.80 6.13 -10.99
CA ASN A 37 -8.48 7.28 -10.40
C ASN A 37 -8.79 7.08 -8.92
N GLU A 38 -9.29 5.89 -8.54
CA GLU A 38 -9.51 5.56 -7.12
C GLU A 38 -8.20 5.60 -6.33
N LEU A 39 -7.13 5.04 -6.90
CA LEU A 39 -5.81 5.04 -6.27
C LEU A 39 -5.26 6.47 -6.12
N GLU A 40 -5.41 7.32 -7.12
CA GLU A 40 -4.99 8.72 -7.05
C GLU A 40 -5.79 9.51 -6.02
N ALA A 41 -7.11 9.33 -5.97
CA ALA A 41 -7.97 9.99 -4.99
C ALA A 41 -7.58 9.59 -3.56
N GLU A 42 -7.31 8.31 -3.34
CA GLU A 42 -6.94 7.77 -2.03
C GLU A 42 -5.49 8.14 -1.65
N ALA A 43 -4.57 8.17 -2.61
CA ALA A 43 -3.21 8.68 -2.40
C ALA A 43 -3.23 10.16 -2.00
N LYS A 44 -4.04 10.98 -2.69
CA LYS A 44 -4.24 12.39 -2.33
C LYS A 44 -4.88 12.53 -0.95
N GLY A 45 -5.86 11.70 -0.62
CA GLY A 45 -6.47 11.66 0.71
C GLY A 45 -5.42 11.40 1.81
N LEU A 46 -4.55 10.41 1.62
CA LEU A 46 -3.44 10.12 2.52
C LEU A 46 -2.47 11.31 2.63
N LEU A 47 -2.11 11.91 1.49
CA LEU A 47 -1.20 13.06 1.46
C LEU A 47 -1.77 14.27 2.22
N HIS A 48 -3.06 14.57 2.08
CA HIS A 48 -3.71 15.69 2.76
C HIS A 48 -4.00 15.42 4.23
N SER A 49 -4.12 14.16 4.63
CA SER A 49 -4.33 13.80 6.05
C SER A 49 -3.08 14.02 6.91
N GLU A 50 -1.89 14.04 6.29
CA GLU A 50 -0.62 14.21 6.98
C GLU A 50 -0.17 15.67 6.95
N ASN A 51 0.33 16.18 8.08
CA ASN A 51 0.94 17.49 8.16
C ASN A 51 2.46 17.36 8.06
N PHE A 52 3.03 17.65 6.89
CA PHE A 52 4.47 17.63 6.70
C PHE A 52 5.12 18.84 7.36
N THR A 53 5.78 18.61 8.50
CA THR A 53 6.48 19.65 9.27
C THR A 53 7.90 19.91 8.77
N LYS A 54 8.47 18.96 8.03
CA LYS A 54 9.83 18.99 7.50
C LYS A 54 9.81 18.82 5.98
N GLY A 55 10.85 19.32 5.30
CA GLY A 55 11.02 19.14 3.86
C GLY A 55 11.14 17.66 3.48
N ILE A 56 10.33 17.21 2.52
CA ILE A 56 10.34 15.84 2.04
C ILE A 56 11.38 15.70 0.91
N ARG A 57 12.26 14.72 1.05
CA ARG A 57 13.27 14.36 0.04
C ARG A 57 12.76 13.31 -0.94
N LEU A 58 11.95 12.36 -0.46
CA LEU A 58 11.43 11.27 -1.28
C LEU A 58 10.00 10.92 -0.88
N LEU A 59 9.15 10.76 -1.88
CA LEU A 59 7.78 10.26 -1.76
C LEU A 59 7.67 8.96 -2.56
N GLY A 60 7.14 7.92 -1.93
CA GLY A 60 6.89 6.63 -2.55
C GLY A 60 5.48 6.15 -2.25
N LEU A 61 4.79 5.67 -3.28
CA LEU A 61 3.53 4.94 -3.14
C LEU A 61 3.78 3.46 -3.36
N THR A 62 3.28 2.63 -2.47
CA THR A 62 3.41 1.18 -2.53
C THR A 62 2.03 0.55 -2.42
N LEU A 63 1.76 -0.44 -3.28
CA LEU A 63 0.59 -1.28 -3.17
C LEU A 63 0.97 -2.61 -2.52
N SER A 64 0.11 -3.12 -1.65
CA SER A 64 0.28 -4.39 -0.97
C SER A 64 -1.07 -5.09 -0.78
N ASN A 65 -1.03 -6.32 -0.26
CA ASN A 65 -2.21 -7.18 -0.10
C ASN A 65 -2.93 -7.38 -1.44
N PHE A 66 -2.20 -7.92 -2.42
CA PHE A 66 -2.72 -8.17 -3.76
C PHE A 66 -3.68 -9.36 -3.76
N GLN A 67 -4.61 -9.35 -4.71
CA GLN A 67 -5.48 -10.48 -4.97
C GLN A 67 -4.62 -11.62 -5.51
N HIS A 68 -4.26 -12.57 -4.64
CA HIS A 68 -3.77 -13.86 -5.06
C HIS A 68 -4.96 -14.79 -5.27
N GLU A 69 -4.91 -15.55 -6.36
CA GLU A 69 -5.72 -16.77 -6.50
C GLU A 69 -5.14 -17.82 -5.55
N GLU A 70 -5.34 -17.63 -4.24
CA GLU A 70 -5.04 -18.69 -3.29
C GLU A 70 -6.04 -19.82 -3.53
N ARG A 71 -5.52 -20.97 -3.95
CA ARG A 71 -6.22 -22.25 -3.78
C ARG A 71 -6.45 -22.37 -2.28
N ASN A 72 -7.68 -22.09 -1.86
CA ASN A 72 -8.15 -22.13 -0.48
C ASN A 72 -8.26 -23.58 -0.01
N GLU A 73 -7.15 -24.30 0.00
CA GLU A 73 -7.03 -25.55 0.73
C GLU A 73 -6.30 -25.19 2.03
N PRO A 74 -6.93 -25.35 3.20
CA PRO A 74 -6.25 -25.13 4.46
C PRO A 74 -5.11 -26.15 4.58
N VAL A 75 -3.87 -25.70 4.41
CA VAL A 75 -2.68 -26.53 4.59
C VAL A 75 -2.22 -26.40 6.03
N GLN A 76 -2.27 -27.51 6.77
CA GLN A 76 -1.67 -27.60 8.10
C GLN A 76 -0.16 -27.79 7.95
N LEU A 77 0.63 -26.88 8.50
CA LEU A 77 2.09 -27.03 8.56
C LEU A 77 2.45 -28.05 9.63
N THR A 78 3.22 -29.07 9.26
CA THR A 78 3.82 -30.01 10.21
C THR A 78 5.14 -29.42 10.69
N ILE A 79 5.35 -29.36 12.01
CA ILE A 79 6.65 -29.02 12.60
C ILE A 79 7.40 -30.34 12.79
N GLU A 80 8.58 -30.47 12.18
CA GLU A 80 9.47 -31.61 12.40
C GLU A 80 10.15 -31.45 13.78
N PHE A 81 10.00 -32.45 14.64
CA PHE A 81 10.77 -32.64 15.88
C PHE A 81 11.67 -33.86 15.74
#